data_AF-A0A1S3QXN4-F1
#
_entry.id   AF-A0A1S3QXN4-F1
#
_cell.length_a   1.000
_cell.length_b   1.000
_cell.length_c   1.000
_cell.angle_alpha   90.00
_cell.angle_beta   90.00
_cell.angle_gamma   90.00
#
_symmetry.space_group_name_H-M   'P 1'
#
loop_
_entity.id
_entity.type
_entity.pdbx_description
1 polymer ?
#
loop_
_entity_poly.entity_id
_entity_poly.type
_entity_poly.pdbx_seq_one_letter_code
_entity_poly.pdbx_strand_id
1 'polypeptide(L)'
;MEGEKLGLEDFAHYLDVPVSDMLRDIFSLFNEQEDNMIDIREYVIALSVVCRPAKTLETMKLAFKMFEAEEDGAITVAELACILKTELGVADLNVSRLFAAIDTEDTGKLTF
;
A
#
# COMPACT_ATOMS: atom_id res chain seq x y z
N MET A 1 5.96 -8.29 -9.73
CA MET A 1 5.60 -9.23 -8.64
C MET A 1 4.35 -8.67 -8.00
N GLU A 2 3.25 -9.43 -8.00
CA GLU A 2 2.05 -9.10 -7.22
C GLU A 2 2.47 -9.06 -5.73
N GLY A 3 2.04 -8.04 -4.98
CA GLY A 3 2.56 -7.75 -3.64
C GLY A 3 2.57 -8.96 -2.72
N GLU A 4 3.69 -9.18 -2.03
CA GLU A 4 3.79 -10.27 -1.05
C GLU A 4 2.80 -10.02 0.08
N LYS A 5 1.72 -10.80 0.07
CA LYS A 5 0.78 -10.91 1.17
C LYS A 5 1.36 -11.83 2.24
N LEU A 6 1.36 -11.40 3.49
CA LEU A 6 1.92 -12.15 4.63
C LEU A 6 0.82 -12.53 5.61
N GLY A 7 0.89 -13.75 6.15
CA GLY A 7 0.12 -14.12 7.35
C GLY A 7 0.72 -13.49 8.61
N LEU A 8 0.03 -13.60 9.75
CA LEU A 8 0.46 -12.99 11.02
C LEU A 8 1.87 -13.46 11.44
N GLU A 9 2.15 -14.76 11.32
CA GLU A 9 3.43 -15.36 11.69
C GLU A 9 4.58 -14.84 10.80
N ASP A 10 4.35 -14.78 9.49
CA ASP A 10 5.34 -14.30 8.52
C ASP A 10 5.55 -12.78 8.67
N PHE A 11 4.48 -12.03 8.95
CA PHE A 11 4.56 -10.61 9.27
C PHE A 11 5.38 -10.35 10.54
N ALA A 12 5.18 -11.15 11.59
CA ALA A 12 5.98 -11.09 12.81
C ALA A 12 7.46 -11.38 12.54
N HIS A 13 7.73 -12.41 11.73
CA HIS A 13 9.09 -12.76 11.32
C HIS A 13 9.75 -11.65 10.50
N TYR A 14 9.02 -11.06 9.56
CA TYR A 14 9.49 -9.95 8.73
C TYR A 14 9.90 -8.72 9.57
N LEU A 15 9.14 -8.42 10.63
CA LEU A 15 9.41 -7.32 11.54
C LEU A 15 10.46 -7.65 12.62
N ASP A 16 10.93 -8.89 12.71
CA ASP A 16 11.80 -9.40 13.76
C ASP A 16 11.23 -9.16 15.18
N VAL A 17 9.93 -9.42 15.34
CA VAL A 17 9.22 -9.28 16.63
C VAL A 17 8.40 -10.53 16.94
N PRO A 18 8.16 -10.87 18.21
CA PRO A 18 7.26 -11.96 18.56
C PRO A 18 5.79 -11.59 18.28
N VAL A 19 4.98 -12.62 17.99
CA VAL A 19 3.52 -12.44 17.93
C VAL A 19 3.00 -12.00 19.31
N SER A 20 2.41 -10.82 19.34
CA SER A 20 1.83 -10.20 20.54
C SER A 20 0.42 -9.68 20.24
N ASP A 21 -0.35 -9.37 21.28
CA ASP A 21 -1.70 -8.81 21.10
C ASP A 21 -1.66 -7.48 20.36
N MET A 22 -0.65 -6.65 20.63
CA MET A 22 -0.42 -5.41 19.87
C MET A 22 -0.13 -5.67 18.39
N LEU A 23 0.66 -6.71 18.06
CA LEU A 23 0.91 -7.07 16.67
C LEU A 23 -0.37 -7.56 15.98
N ARG A 24 -1.23 -8.31 16.69
CA ARG A 24 -2.54 -8.74 16.17
C ARG A 24 -3.45 -7.56 15.91
N ASP A 25 -3.49 -6.59 16.82
CA ASP A 25 -4.27 -5.37 16.64
C ASP A 25 -3.79 -4.61 15.39
N ILE A 26 -2.47 -4.40 15.25
CA ILE A 26 -1.88 -3.76 14.05
C ILE A 26 -2.23 -4.56 12.79
N PHE A 27 -2.04 -5.88 12.80
CA PHE A 27 -2.36 -6.75 11.68
C PHE A 27 -3.83 -6.63 11.26
N SER A 28 -4.74 -6.57 12.24
CA SER A 28 -6.18 -6.44 11.99
C SER A 28 -6.58 -5.12 11.33
N LEU A 29 -5.78 -4.06 11.49
CA LEU A 29 -6.05 -2.76 10.86
C LEU A 29 -5.88 -2.81 9.33
N PHE A 30 -5.08 -3.75 8.81
CA PHE A 30 -4.75 -3.85 7.38
C PHE A 30 -5.30 -5.13 6.72
N ASN A 31 -5.88 -6.05 7.49
CA ASN A 31 -6.52 -7.27 6.97
C ASN A 31 -7.94 -6.97 6.46
N GLU A 32 -8.06 -6.15 5.41
CA GLU A 32 -9.36 -5.69 4.89
C GLU A 32 -10.25 -6.82 4.33
N GLN A 33 -9.64 -7.89 3.80
CA GLN A 33 -10.37 -8.99 3.15
C GLN A 33 -10.79 -10.09 4.14
N GLU A 34 -10.46 -9.94 5.43
CA GLU A 34 -10.61 -10.99 6.45
C GLU A 34 -10.00 -12.34 6.01
N ASP A 35 -9.04 -12.32 5.08
CA ASP A 35 -8.36 -13.49 4.53
C ASP A 35 -7.15 -13.91 5.40
N ASN A 36 -6.92 -13.18 6.50
CA ASN A 36 -5.77 -13.31 7.40
C ASN A 36 -4.45 -13.02 6.71
N MET A 37 -4.46 -12.10 5.74
CA MET A 37 -3.28 -11.68 5.01
C MET A 37 -3.16 -10.16 5.00
N ILE A 38 -1.94 -9.66 5.07
CA ILE A 38 -1.61 -8.23 4.93
C ILE A 38 -0.66 -8.03 3.74
N ASP A 39 -0.90 -7.00 2.92
CA ASP A 39 0.13 -6.51 2.00
C ASP A 39 1.16 -5.69 2.80
N ILE A 40 2.41 -6.18 2.89
CA ILE A 40 3.47 -5.52 3.66
C ILE A 40 3.72 -4.08 3.22
N ARG A 41 3.41 -3.75 1.95
CA ARG A 41 3.60 -2.43 1.38
C ARG A 41 2.65 -1.41 2.01
N GLU A 42 1.43 -1.83 2.37
CA GLU A 42 0.47 -0.98 3.09
C GLU A 42 1.01 -0.62 4.49
N TYR A 43 1.55 -1.60 5.22
CA TYR A 43 2.16 -1.34 6.52
C TYR A 43 3.31 -0.32 6.44
N VAL A 44 4.20 -0.46 5.45
CA VAL A 44 5.34 0.47 5.28
C VAL A 44 4.88 1.88 4.92
N ILE A 45 3.88 2.02 4.06
CA ILE A 45 3.29 3.32 3.71
C ILE A 45 2.65 3.95 4.95
N ALA A 46 1.83 3.21 5.68
CA ALA A 46 1.19 3.69 6.90
C ALA A 46 2.21 4.12 7.96
N LEU A 47 3.27 3.34 8.15
CA LEU A 47 4.38 3.70 9.04
C LEU A 47 5.08 4.99 8.58
N SER A 48 5.29 5.16 7.26
CA SER A 48 5.85 6.40 6.72
C SER A 48 4.98 7.61 7.01
N VAL A 49 3.66 7.49 6.85
CA VAL A 49 2.68 8.55 7.15
C VAL A 49 2.76 8.93 8.64
N VAL A 50 2.71 7.94 9.54
CA VAL A 50 2.72 8.16 10.98
C VAL A 50 4.05 8.75 11.47
N CYS A 51 5.18 8.28 10.93
CA CYS A 51 6.51 8.77 11.34
C CYS A 51 6.91 10.10 10.68
N ARG A 52 6.30 10.47 9.54
CA ARG A 52 6.65 11.68 8.76
C ARG A 52 5.41 12.47 8.33
N PRO A 53 4.57 12.94 9.28
CA PRO A 53 3.34 13.67 9.00
C PRO A 53 3.67 15.08 8.46
N ALA A 54 3.82 15.19 7.14
CA ALA A 54 4.04 16.40 6.31
C ALA A 54 4.81 16.06 5.02
N LYS A 55 5.40 14.86 4.94
CA LYS A 55 6.20 14.43 3.77
C LYS A 55 5.37 13.61 2.77
N THR A 56 4.14 14.03 2.49
CA THR A 56 3.19 13.38 1.57
C THR A 56 3.85 13.02 0.23
N LEU A 57 4.55 13.96 -0.41
CA LEU A 57 5.23 13.68 -1.68
C LEU A 57 6.28 12.57 -1.58
N GLU A 58 7.04 12.51 -0.49
CA GLU A 58 8.07 11.49 -0.30
C GLU A 58 7.45 10.13 0.07
N THR A 59 6.34 10.12 0.81
CA THR A 59 5.54 8.91 1.03
C THR A 59 4.96 8.40 -0.28
N MET A 60 4.43 9.28 -1.13
CA MET A 60 3.91 8.91 -2.45
C MET A 60 5.01 8.34 -3.35
N LYS A 61 6.22 8.93 -3.36
CA LYS A 61 7.38 8.36 -4.07
C LYS A 61 7.78 6.99 -3.55
N LEU A 62 7.77 6.81 -2.23
CA LEU A 62 8.05 5.52 -1.60
C LEU A 62 7.02 4.49 -2.06
N ALA A 63 5.75 4.85 -2.02
CA ALA A 63 4.65 3.99 -2.45
C ALA A 63 4.79 3.60 -3.93
N PHE A 64 5.01 4.55 -4.85
CA PHE A 64 5.24 4.22 -6.26
C PHE A 64 6.39 3.24 -6.45
N LYS A 65 7.53 3.47 -5.79
CA LYS A 65 8.67 2.54 -5.86
C LYS A 65 8.39 1.13 -5.35
N MET A 66 7.44 0.97 -4.44
CA MET A 66 7.08 -0.34 -3.88
C MET A 66 6.04 -1.08 -4.74
N PHE A 67 5.31 -0.37 -5.58
CA PHE A 67 4.24 -0.91 -6.42
C PHE A 67 4.60 -0.97 -7.90
N GLU A 68 5.56 -0.16 -8.37
CA GLU A 68 5.91 -0.06 -9.78
C GLU A 68 6.38 -1.41 -10.35
N ALA A 69 5.91 -1.73 -11.55
CA ALA A 69 6.35 -2.91 -12.25
C ALA A 69 7.79 -2.74 -12.73
N GLU A 70 8.62 -3.79 -12.60
CA GLU A 70 10.04 -3.74 -13.00
C GLU A 70 10.24 -3.47 -14.50
N GLU A 71 9.24 -3.81 -15.33
CA GLU A 71 9.32 -3.71 -16.79
C GLU A 71 9.27 -2.26 -17.29
N ASP A 72 8.46 -1.42 -16.66
CA ASP A 72 8.14 -0.08 -17.17
C ASP A 72 8.04 1.00 -16.09
N GLY A 73 8.23 0.65 -14.81
CA GLY A 73 8.15 1.59 -13.70
C GLY A 73 6.75 2.14 -13.46
N ALA A 74 5.70 1.45 -13.93
CA ALA A 74 4.34 1.94 -13.82
C ALA A 74 3.50 1.15 -12.82
N ILE A 75 2.44 1.81 -12.33
CA ILE A 75 1.41 1.24 -11.46
C ILE A 75 0.05 1.26 -12.16
N THR A 76 -0.81 0.34 -11.78
CA THR A 76 -2.20 0.21 -12.24
C THR A 76 -3.18 1.02 -11.37
N VAL A 77 -4.43 1.12 -11.81
CA VAL A 77 -5.50 1.79 -11.06
C VAL A 77 -5.78 1.13 -9.70
N ALA A 78 -5.66 -0.20 -9.62
CA ALA A 78 -5.87 -0.94 -8.38
C ALA A 78 -4.77 -0.63 -7.36
N GLU A 79 -3.53 -0.51 -7.83
CA GLU A 79 -2.38 -0.19 -7.00
C GLU A 79 -2.43 1.27 -6.53
N LEU A 80 -2.80 2.22 -7.39
CA LEU A 80 -3.04 3.60 -6.97
C LEU A 80 -4.14 3.68 -5.89
N ALA A 81 -5.19 2.87 -6.00
CA ALA A 81 -6.25 2.82 -4.99
C ALA A 81 -5.70 2.36 -3.63
N CYS A 82 -4.92 1.28 -3.62
CA CYS A 82 -4.28 0.75 -2.40
C CYS A 82 -3.36 1.80 -1.74
N ILE A 83 -2.51 2.47 -2.54
CA ILE A 83 -1.61 3.53 -2.05
C ILE A 83 -2.39 4.66 -1.39
N LEU A 84 -3.39 5.22 -2.08
CA LEU A 84 -4.13 6.38 -1.60
C LEU A 84 -5.05 6.05 -0.43
N LYS A 85 -5.64 4.85 -0.37
CA LYS A 85 -6.39 4.39 0.79
C LYS A 85 -5.52 4.37 2.04
N THR A 86 -4.34 3.77 1.93
CA THR A 86 -3.38 3.65 3.03
C THR A 86 -2.87 5.02 3.47
N GLU A 87 -2.48 5.87 2.50
CA GLU A 87 -1.93 7.19 2.81
C GLU A 87 -2.95 8.12 3.47
N LEU A 88 -4.22 8.04 3.05
CA LEU A 88 -5.31 8.87 3.59
C LEU A 88 -6.03 8.24 4.80
N GLY A 89 -5.81 6.95 5.07
CA GLY A 89 -6.49 6.20 6.14
C GLY A 89 -7.99 6.04 5.90
N VAL A 90 -8.40 5.74 4.65
CA VAL A 90 -9.82 5.59 4.27
C VAL A 90 -10.11 4.19 3.73
N ALA A 91 -11.22 3.58 4.17
CA ALA A 91 -11.57 2.20 3.82
C ALA A 91 -12.01 2.02 2.35
N ASP A 92 -12.79 2.96 1.82
CA ASP A 92 -13.28 2.92 0.44
C ASP A 92 -12.90 4.20 -0.31
N LEU A 93 -12.12 4.03 -1.38
CA LEU A 93 -11.69 5.12 -2.24
C LEU A 93 -11.84 4.72 -3.70
N ASN A 94 -12.75 5.38 -4.41
CA ASN A 94 -12.84 5.26 -5.87
C ASN A 94 -11.86 6.25 -6.52
N VAL A 95 -10.79 5.71 -7.09
CA VAL A 95 -9.75 6.49 -7.77
C VAL A 95 -9.92 6.54 -9.29
N SER A 96 -10.94 5.89 -9.86
CA SER A 96 -11.07 5.76 -11.32
C SER A 96 -11.13 7.11 -12.03
N ARG A 97 -11.83 8.10 -11.43
CA ARG A 97 -11.90 9.45 -12.01
C ARG A 97 -10.57 10.20 -11.93
N LEU A 98 -9.81 10.02 -10.85
CA LEU A 98 -8.48 10.60 -10.69
C LEU A 98 -7.52 9.97 -11.69
N PHE A 99 -7.52 8.64 -11.77
CA PHE A 99 -6.69 7.88 -12.68
C PHE A 99 -6.93 8.29 -14.14
N ALA A 100 -8.18 8.30 -14.59
CA ALA A 100 -8.53 8.70 -15.96
C ALA A 100 -8.21 10.17 -16.27
N ALA A 101 -8.09 11.03 -15.26
CA ALA A 101 -7.66 12.42 -15.44
C ALA A 101 -6.15 12.54 -15.68
N ILE A 102 -5.37 11.53 -15.29
CA ILE A 102 -3.91 11.50 -15.43
C ILE A 102 -3.51 10.63 -16.65
N ASP A 103 -4.14 9.46 -16.82
CA ASP A 103 -3.91 8.54 -17.92
C ASP A 103 -4.63 8.99 -19.20
N THR A 104 -4.19 10.14 -19.75
CA THR A 104 -4.84 10.76 -20.93
C THR A 104 -4.68 9.96 -22.22
N GLU A 105 -3.76 9.00 -22.23
CA GLU A 105 -3.47 8.12 -23.38
C GLU A 105 -4.14 6.75 -23.27
N ASP A 106 -4.94 6.50 -22.22
CA ASP A 106 -5.65 5.22 -21.97
C ASP A 106 -4.70 4.01 -21.96
N THR A 107 -3.54 4.19 -21.32
CA THR A 107 -2.49 3.17 -21.21
C THR A 107 -2.82 2.13 -20.14
N GLY A 108 -3.72 2.46 -19.22
CA GLY A 108 -4.03 1.67 -18.02
C GLY A 108 -2.93 1.72 -16.95
N LYS A 109 -1.92 2.58 -17.11
CA LYS A 109 -0.71 2.62 -16.32
C LYS A 109 -0.31 4.06 -15.96
N LEU A 110 0.29 4.26 -14.79
CA LEU A 110 0.81 5.56 -14.34
C LEU A 110 2.24 5.42 -13.83
N THR A 111 3.10 6.36 -14.20
CA THR A 111 4.46 6.51 -13.65
C THR A 111 4.51 7.74 -12.73
N PHE A 112 5.52 7.84 -11.86
CA PHE A 112 5.72 9.00 -10.97
C PHE A 112 6.21 10.26 -11.70
#